data_AF-A0A109Q0U7-F1
#
_entry.id   AF-A0A109Q0U7-F1
#
_cell.length_a   1.000
_cell.length_b   1.000
_cell.length_c   1.000
_cell.angle_alpha   90.00
_cell.angle_beta   90.00
_cell.angle_gamma   90.00
#
_symmetry.space_group_name_H-M   'P 1'
#
loop_
_entity.id
_entity.type
_entity.pdbx_description
1 polymer ?
#
loop_
_entity_poly.entity_id
_entity_poly.type
_entity_poly.pdbx_seq_one_letter_code
_entity_poly.pdbx_strand_id
1 'polypeptide(L)'
;MKTESLTLKITDSLDLLAGFQFLSTKEQKEAFVLVVDCLCGYPKPTKKECPAPAPAHLLGAYLYVSNARNACKLASLGYTDNITASYLITANLENALTLLS
;
A
#
# COMPACT_ATOMS: atom_id res chain seq x y z
N MET A 1 6.03 6.18 -16.92
CA MET A 1 6.66 6.94 -15.81
C MET A 1 5.90 6.93 -14.49
N LYS A 2 4.70 7.52 -14.34
CA LYS A 2 4.01 7.53 -13.00
C LYS A 2 3.48 6.16 -12.57
N THR A 3 2.95 5.39 -13.52
CA THR A 3 2.39 4.06 -13.29
C THR A 3 3.49 3.05 -12.94
N GLU A 4 4.57 2.99 -13.72
CA GLU A 4 5.71 2.08 -13.45
C GLU A 4 6.34 2.30 -12.06
N SER A 5 6.50 3.57 -11.66
CA SER A 5 7.00 3.90 -10.33
C SER A 5 6.04 3.48 -9.20
N LEU A 6 4.73 3.47 -9.47
CA LEU A 6 3.73 3.02 -8.50
C LEU A 6 3.71 1.49 -8.43
N THR A 7 3.73 0.81 -9.58
CA THR A 7 3.81 -0.65 -9.68
C THR A 7 5.00 -1.19 -8.89
N LEU A 8 6.20 -0.62 -9.10
CA LEU A 8 7.41 -1.03 -8.38
C LEU A 8 7.26 -0.89 -6.86
N LYS A 9 6.75 0.26 -6.39
CA LYS A 9 6.51 0.48 -4.95
C LYS A 9 5.50 -0.53 -4.37
N ILE A 10 4.50 -0.93 -5.14
CA ILE A 10 3.53 -1.92 -4.70
C ILE A 10 4.17 -3.31 -4.62
N THR A 11 4.94 -3.72 -5.63
CA THR A 11 5.63 -5.02 -5.61
C THR A 11 6.66 -5.09 -4.48
N ASP A 12 7.46 -4.04 -4.27
CA ASP A 12 8.42 -3.97 -3.17
C ASP A 12 7.72 -4.07 -1.81
N SER A 13 6.51 -3.51 -1.69
CA SER A 13 5.71 -3.60 -0.46
C SER A 13 5.14 -4.99 -0.23
N LEU A 14 4.78 -5.72 -1.29
CA LEU A 14 4.36 -7.11 -1.20
C LEU A 14 5.53 -8.02 -0.78
N ASP A 15 6.73 -7.76 -1.31
CA ASP A 15 7.95 -8.48 -0.92
C ASP A 15 8.28 -8.28 0.56
N LEU A 16 8.09 -7.07 1.10
CA LEU A 16 8.24 -6.80 2.54
C LEU A 16 7.24 -7.56 3.42
N LEU A 17 6.10 -7.96 2.86
CA LEU A 17 5.07 -8.76 3.55
C LEU A 17 5.22 -10.27 3.27
N ALA A 18 6.17 -10.67 2.43
CA ALA A 18 6.43 -12.08 2.16
C ALA A 18 6.89 -12.78 3.45
N GLY A 19 6.20 -13.86 3.81
CA GLY A 19 6.50 -14.60 5.04
C GLY A 19 6.11 -13.88 6.34
N PHE A 20 5.31 -12.81 6.28
CA PHE A 20 4.89 -12.02 7.45
C PHE A 20 4.36 -12.87 8.63
N GLN A 21 3.64 -13.96 8.34
CA GLN A 21 3.07 -14.86 9.35
C GLN A 21 4.12 -15.57 10.22
N PHE A 22 5.38 -15.66 9.75
CA PHE A 22 6.47 -16.31 10.46
C PHE A 22 7.33 -15.34 11.29
N LEU A 23 7.07 -14.03 11.17
CA LEU A 23 7.76 -13.00 11.91
C LEU A 23 7.26 -12.90 13.36
N SER A 24 8.15 -12.50 14.27
CA SER A 24 7.74 -12.11 15.62
C SER A 24 6.85 -10.85 15.58
N THR A 25 6.08 -10.60 16.65
CA THR A 25 5.23 -9.41 16.75
C THR A 25 6.00 -8.10 16.57
N LYS A 26 7.27 -8.05 16.99
CA LYS A 26 8.13 -6.88 16.82
C LYS A 26 8.47 -6.68 15.34
N GLU A 27 8.96 -7.72 14.68
CA GLU A 27 9.32 -7.70 13.25
C GLU A 27 8.10 -7.42 12.36
N GLN A 28 6.92 -7.92 12.74
CA GLN A 28 5.66 -7.61 12.05
C GLN A 28 5.35 -6.10 12.07
N LYS A 29 5.53 -5.45 13.23
CA LYS A 29 5.33 -4.00 13.34
C LYS A 29 6.37 -3.22 12.54
N GLU A 30 7.62 -3.69 12.52
CA GLU A 30 8.69 -3.11 11.69
C GLU A 30 8.37 -3.26 10.19
N ALA A 31 7.86 -4.41 9.75
CA ALA A 31 7.42 -4.63 8.37
C ALA A 31 6.34 -3.62 7.95
N PHE A 32 5.37 -3.31 8.82
CA PHE A 32 4.37 -2.27 8.52
C PHE A 32 4.97 -0.87 8.36
N VAL A 33 5.99 -0.52 9.15
CA VAL A 33 6.69 0.76 9.00
C VAL A 33 7.43 0.80 7.65
N LEU A 34 8.13 -0.28 7.30
CA LEU A 34 8.84 -0.40 6.02
C LEU A 34 7.89 -0.30 4.82
N VAL A 35 6.70 -0.92 4.90
CA VAL A 35 5.66 -0.80 3.86
C VAL A 35 5.18 0.66 3.74
N VAL A 36 4.96 1.36 4.86
CA VAL A 36 4.57 2.78 4.84
C VAL A 36 5.65 3.64 4.18
N ASP A 37 6.92 3.39 4.49
CA ASP A 37 8.06 4.11 3.91
C ASP A 37 8.22 3.81 2.42
N CYS A 38 8.07 2.55 2.02
CA CYS A 38 8.10 2.13 0.62
C CYS A 38 7.00 2.82 -0.21
N LEU A 39 5.78 2.83 0.31
CA LEU A 39 4.63 3.50 -0.30
C LEU A 39 4.65 5.03 -0.09
N CYS A 40 5.61 5.57 0.66
CA CYS A 40 5.73 7.01 0.86
C CYS A 40 6.07 7.70 -0.48
N GLY A 41 5.56 8.92 -0.66
CA GLY A 41 5.79 9.71 -1.86
C GLY A 41 5.18 9.15 -3.15
N TYR A 42 4.31 8.13 -3.08
CA TYR A 42 3.61 7.61 -4.26
C TYR A 42 2.86 8.73 -5.00
N PRO A 43 2.93 8.76 -6.35
CA PRO A 43 2.46 9.90 -7.13
C PRO A 43 0.95 10.03 -7.02
N LYS A 44 0.48 11.24 -6.67
CA LYS A 44 -0.95 11.54 -6.75
C LYS A 44 -1.43 11.45 -8.21
N PRO A 45 -2.63 10.89 -8.46
CA PRO A 45 -3.14 10.69 -9.80
C PRO A 45 -3.40 12.02 -10.52
N THR A 46 -3.76 13.06 -9.77
CA THR A 46 -3.91 14.43 -10.27
C THR A 46 -3.11 15.43 -9.43
N LYS A 47 -2.70 16.54 -10.07
CA LYS A 47 -2.25 17.73 -9.33
C LYS A 47 -3.47 18.39 -8.67
N LYS A 48 -3.26 19.07 -7.56
CA LYS A 48 -4.31 19.95 -7.00
C LYS A 48 -4.78 20.91 -8.09
N GLU A 49 -6.08 21.16 -8.15
CA GLU A 49 -6.72 22.09 -9.10
C GLU A 49 -6.62 21.70 -10.58
N CYS A 50 -6.26 20.45 -10.89
CA CYS A 50 -6.30 19.94 -12.26
C CYS A 50 -7.76 19.78 -12.73
N PRO A 51 -8.19 20.46 -13.81
CA PRO A 51 -9.57 20.39 -14.30
C PRO A 51 -9.87 19.06 -15.01
N ALA A 52 -8.83 18.37 -15.49
CA ALA A 52 -8.98 17.05 -16.10
C ALA A 52 -9.00 15.96 -15.02
N PRO A 53 -10.05 15.12 -14.95
CA PRO A 53 -10.09 13.99 -14.03
C PRO A 53 -9.02 12.96 -14.41
N ALA A 54 -8.40 12.34 -13.40
CA ALA A 54 -7.53 11.19 -13.67
C ALA A 54 -8.36 10.00 -14.19
N PRO A 55 -7.75 9.13 -15.01
CA PRO A 55 -8.35 7.84 -15.37
C PRO A 55 -8.83 7.08 -14.14
N ALA A 56 -10.03 6.49 -14.21
CA ALA A 56 -10.68 5.83 -13.08
C ALA A 56 -9.83 4.71 -12.46
N HIS A 57 -9.12 3.92 -13.29
CA HIS A 57 -8.23 2.86 -12.83
C HIS A 57 -7.04 3.40 -12.01
N LEU A 58 -6.44 4.53 -12.43
CA LEU A 58 -5.36 5.17 -11.67
C LEU A 58 -5.86 5.74 -10.33
N LEU A 59 -7.08 6.29 -10.31
CA LEU A 59 -7.68 6.76 -9.07
C LEU A 59 -8.00 5.60 -8.13
N GLY A 60 -8.56 4.51 -8.65
CA GLY A 60 -8.83 3.29 -7.88
C GLY A 60 -7.55 2.70 -7.27
N ALA A 61 -6.50 2.53 -8.08
CA ALA A 61 -5.21 2.04 -7.61
C ALA A 61 -4.61 2.95 -6.51
N TYR A 62 -4.71 4.28 -6.70
CA TYR A 62 -4.29 5.25 -5.68
C TYR A 62 -5.03 5.07 -4.35
N LEU A 63 -6.36 4.89 -4.39
CA LEU A 63 -7.17 4.70 -3.18
C LEU A 63 -6.84 3.39 -2.46
N TYR A 64 -6.63 2.30 -3.20
CA TYR A 64 -6.18 1.04 -2.63
C TYR A 64 -4.82 1.17 -1.94
N VAL A 65 -3.83 1.81 -2.57
CA VAL A 65 -2.53 2.07 -1.94
C VAL A 65 -2.66 2.96 -0.70
N SER A 66 -3.55 3.97 -0.73
CA SER A 66 -3.83 4.79 0.44
C SER A 66 -4.41 3.98 1.59
N ASN A 67 -5.34 3.07 1.30
CA ASN A 67 -5.95 2.18 2.29
C ASN A 67 -4.92 1.23 2.89
N ALA A 68 -4.04 0.64 2.07
CA ALA A 68 -2.94 -0.21 2.54
C ALA A 68 -2.08 0.52 3.57
N ARG A 69 -1.63 1.74 3.27
CA ARG A 69 -0.83 2.53 4.23
C ARG A 69 -1.59 2.88 5.51
N ASN A 70 -2.88 3.18 5.41
CA ASN A 70 -3.69 3.48 6.59
C ASN A 70 -3.84 2.23 7.47
N ALA A 71 -4.05 1.07 6.87
CA ALA A 71 -4.08 -0.21 7.58
C ALA A 71 -2.74 -0.50 8.29
N CYS A 72 -1.60 -0.30 7.62
CA CYS A 72 -0.28 -0.40 8.27
C CYS A 72 -0.19 0.47 9.52
N LYS A 73 -0.58 1.75 9.42
CA LYS A 73 -0.51 2.70 10.55
C LYS A 73 -1.42 2.29 11.71
N LEU A 74 -2.65 1.87 11.41
CA LEU A 74 -3.59 1.41 12.44
C LEU A 74 -3.06 0.17 13.16
N ALA A 75 -2.47 -0.76 12.42
CA ALA A 75 -1.87 -1.97 12.98
C ALA A 75 -0.63 -1.67 13.84
N SER A 76 0.27 -0.78 13.38
CA SER A 76 1.42 -0.33 14.17
C SER A 76 1.01 0.33 15.49
N LEU A 77 -0.13 1.03 15.51
CA LEU A 77 -0.72 1.65 16.71
C LEU A 77 -1.52 0.65 17.58
N GLY A 78 -1.74 -0.58 17.12
CA GLY A 78 -2.46 -1.61 17.87
C GLY A 78 -3.98 -1.51 17.80
N TYR A 79 -4.53 -0.74 16.86
CA TYR A 79 -6.00 -0.65 16.62
C TYR A 79 -6.53 -1.79 15.74
N THR A 80 -5.64 -2.60 15.18
CA THR A 80 -5.96 -3.79 14.37
C THR A 80 -4.91 -4.84 14.67
N ASP A 81 -5.31 -6.11 14.76
CA ASP A 81 -4.35 -7.18 14.95
C ASP A 81 -3.47 -7.34 13.71
N ASN A 82 -2.22 -7.79 13.92
CA ASN A 82 -1.21 -7.83 12.86
C ASN A 82 -1.61 -8.76 11.70
N ILE A 83 -2.31 -9.86 11.97
CA ILE A 83 -2.64 -10.85 10.95
C ILE A 83 -3.76 -10.33 10.06
N THR A 84 -4.87 -9.86 10.64
CA THR A 84 -5.95 -9.22 9.87
C THR A 84 -5.45 -7.98 9.14
N ALA A 85 -4.58 -7.18 9.75
CA ALA A 85 -3.96 -6.06 9.07
C ALA A 85 -3.16 -6.52 7.84
N SER A 86 -2.33 -7.56 7.96
CA SER A 86 -1.54 -8.08 6.83
C SER A 86 -2.41 -8.53 5.67
N TYR A 87 -3.52 -9.25 5.93
CA TYR A 87 -4.48 -9.64 4.88
C TYR A 87 -5.11 -8.43 4.19
N LEU A 88 -5.55 -7.43 4.97
CA LEU A 88 -6.12 -6.20 4.41
C LEU A 88 -5.10 -5.44 3.56
N ILE A 89 -3.87 -5.29 4.04
CA ILE A 89 -2.80 -4.58 3.33
C ILE A 89 -2.51 -5.30 2.01
N THR A 90 -2.25 -6.61 2.05
CA THR A 90 -1.96 -7.42 0.85
C THR A 90 -3.10 -7.35 -0.17
N ALA A 91 -4.36 -7.54 0.25
CA ALA A 91 -5.50 -7.46 -0.64
C ALA A 91 -5.64 -6.07 -1.30
N ASN A 92 -5.38 -4.98 -0.57
CA ASN A 92 -5.39 -3.63 -1.17
C ASN A 92 -4.26 -3.48 -2.20
N LEU A 93 -3.05 -3.96 -1.90
CA LEU A 93 -1.91 -3.89 -2.81
C LEU A 93 -2.12 -4.71 -4.10
N GLU A 94 -2.66 -5.92 -3.99
CA GLU A 94 -2.99 -6.78 -5.14
C GLU A 94 -4.10 -6.17 -6.02
N ASN A 95 -5.13 -5.59 -5.41
CA ASN A 95 -6.18 -4.88 -6.15
C ASN A 95 -5.62 -3.63 -6.86
N ALA A 96 -4.67 -2.92 -6.23
CA ALA A 96 -3.99 -1.81 -6.88
C ALA A 96 -3.18 -2.28 -8.11
N LEU A 97 -2.44 -3.39 -8.00
CA LEU A 97 -1.72 -3.97 -9.14
C LEU A 97 -2.66 -4.38 -10.27
N THR A 98 -3.78 -5.02 -9.93
CA THR A 98 -4.79 -5.44 -10.92
C THR A 98 -5.31 -4.26 -11.75
N LEU A 99 -5.49 -3.09 -11.14
CA LEU A 99 -5.93 -1.88 -11.84
C LEU A 99 -4.82 -1.17 -12.65
N LEU A 100 -3.56 -1.50 -12.41
CA LEU A 100 -2.40 -0.92 -13.11
C LEU A 100 -1.84 -1.83 -14.21
N SER A 101 -2.35 -3.07 -14.30
CA SER A 101 -1.94 -4.09 -15.27
C SER A 101 -2.71 -3.99 -16.59
#